data_AF-A0ABC8KLB4-F1
#
_entry.id   AF-A0ABC8KLB4-F1
#
_cell.length_a   1.000
_cell.length_b   1.000
_cell.length_c   1.000
_cell.angle_alpha   90.00
_cell.angle_beta   90.00
_cell.angle_gamma   90.00
#
_symmetry.space_group_name_H-M   'P 1'
#
loop_
_entity.id
_entity.type
_entity.pdbx_description
1 polymer ?
#
loop_
_entity_poly.entity_id
_entity_poly.type
_entity_poly.pdbx_seq_one_letter_code
_entity_poly.pdbx_strand_id
1 'polypeptide(L)'
;MVDNKVAEAKFEEAPTWVCWDIEHCPVPKGCQAQEIFQKISLALSNLNYSGPISISAYGNMDHIAPSVKEALSSTGIVLNHVVLNSS
;
A
#
# COMPACT_ATOMS: atom_id res chain seq x y z
N MET A 1 2.66 -20.18 -5.48
CA MET A 1 3.06 -18.76 -5.51
C MET A 1 2.04 -18.04 -6.37
N VAL A 2 1.67 -16.81 -6.01
CA VAL A 2 0.83 -15.99 -6.89
C VAL A 2 1.74 -15.51 -8.02
N ASP A 3 1.43 -15.88 -9.26
CA ASP A 3 2.19 -15.42 -10.43
C ASP A 3 1.83 -13.96 -10.70
N ASN A 4 2.57 -13.05 -10.07
CA ASN A 4 2.44 -11.62 -10.33
C ASN A 4 3.05 -11.31 -11.70
N LYS A 5 2.33 -10.54 -12.52
CA LYS A 5 2.80 -10.14 -13.85
C LYS A 5 3.93 -9.12 -13.72
N VAL A 6 5.01 -9.37 -14.44
CA VAL A 6 6.08 -8.38 -14.69
C VAL A 6 5.54 -7.30 -15.63
N ALA A 7 5.98 -6.07 -15.45
CA ALA A 7 5.62 -4.94 -16.30
C ALA A 7 5.98 -5.22 -17.77
N GLU A 8 5.08 -4.87 -18.69
CA GLU A 8 5.44 -4.77 -20.11
C GLU A 8 6.39 -3.57 -20.30
N ALA A 9 7.32 -3.65 -21.25
CA ALA A 9 8.34 -2.61 -21.49
C ALA A 9 7.78 -1.17 -21.56
N LYS A 10 6.57 -0.98 -22.10
CA LYS A 10 5.91 0.33 -22.20
C LYS A 10 5.40 0.89 -20.85
N PHE A 11 5.38 0.08 -19.81
CA PHE A 11 4.86 0.41 -18.48
C PHE A 11 5.92 0.38 -17.37
N GLU A 12 7.18 0.03 -17.66
CA GLU A 12 8.22 -0.07 -16.62
C GLU A 12 8.39 1.25 -15.86
N GLU A 13 8.47 2.36 -16.59
CA GLU A 13 8.62 3.72 -16.04
C GLU A 13 7.27 4.44 -15.80
N ALA A 14 6.14 3.74 -15.96
CA ALA A 14 4.83 4.36 -15.79
C ALA A 14 4.55 4.65 -14.31
N PRO A 15 3.88 5.77 -13.98
CA PRO A 15 3.39 6.01 -12.63
C PRO A 15 2.51 4.85 -12.17
N THR A 16 2.82 4.31 -10.99
CA THR A 16 2.10 3.18 -10.40
C THR A 16 1.32 3.63 -9.18
N TRP A 17 0.03 3.27 -9.14
CA TRP A 17 -0.82 3.53 -7.99
C TRP A 17 -1.20 2.23 -7.30
N VAL A 18 -0.92 2.17 -5.99
CA VAL A 18 -1.32 1.08 -5.12
C VAL A 18 -2.52 1.51 -4.30
N CYS A 19 -3.67 0.88 -4.56
CA CYS A 19 -4.88 1.01 -3.76
C CYS A 19 -4.95 -0.17 -2.79
N TRP A 20 -4.76 0.09 -1.50
CA TRP A 20 -4.67 -0.93 -0.47
C TRP A 20 -5.91 -0.89 0.45
N ASP A 21 -6.67 -1.97 0.49
CA ASP A 21 -7.70 -2.19 1.51
C ASP A 21 -7.03 -2.63 2.82
N ILE A 22 -6.83 -1.68 3.74
CA ILE A 22 -6.12 -1.94 5.01
C ILE A 22 -7.00 -2.65 6.04
N GLU A 23 -8.32 -2.63 5.86
CA GLU A 23 -9.25 -3.30 6.76
C GLU A 23 -9.26 -4.82 6.51
N HIS A 24 -9.31 -5.23 5.24
CA HIS A 24 -9.25 -6.65 4.87
C HIS A 24 -7.82 -7.20 4.76
N CYS A 25 -6.84 -6.34 4.46
CA CYS A 25 -5.43 -6.71 4.38
C CYS A 25 -4.59 -5.88 5.35
N PRO A 26 -4.69 -6.10 6.67
CA PRO A 26 -3.99 -5.27 7.65
C PRO A 26 -2.47 -5.46 7.60
N VAL A 27 -1.72 -4.54 8.24
CA VAL A 27 -0.28 -4.69 8.45
C VAL A 27 -0.02 -6.04 9.16
N PRO A 28 0.83 -6.93 8.59
CA PRO A 28 1.12 -8.21 9.20
C PRO A 28 1.75 -8.08 10.59
N LYS A 29 1.40 -8.99 11.51
CA LYS A 29 1.99 -9.04 12.85
C LYS A 29 3.52 -9.19 12.75
N GLY A 30 4.25 -8.38 13.52
CA GLY A 30 5.71 -8.37 13.53
C GLY A 30 6.35 -7.56 12.38
N CYS A 31 5.56 -7.02 11.45
CA CYS A 31 6.04 -6.05 10.47
C CYS A 31 5.90 -4.63 11.02
N GLN A 32 6.95 -3.81 10.87
CA GLN A 32 6.85 -2.39 11.18
C GLN A 32 6.05 -1.68 10.08
N ALA A 33 5.08 -0.86 10.48
CA ALA A 33 4.24 -0.11 9.53
C ALA A 33 5.07 0.88 8.70
N GLN A 34 6.16 1.41 9.26
CA GLN A 34 7.12 2.30 8.60
C GLN A 34 7.85 1.63 7.42
N GLU A 35 7.94 0.30 7.40
CA GLU A 35 8.61 -0.45 6.33
C GLU A 35 7.68 -0.77 5.15
N ILE A 36 6.36 -0.56 5.29
CA ILE A 36 5.37 -1.00 4.30
C ILE A 36 5.59 -0.34 2.94
N PHE A 37 5.83 0.97 2.91
CA PHE A 37 6.13 1.69 1.66
C PHE A 37 7.34 1.08 0.93
N GLN A 38 8.42 0.82 1.67
CA GLN A 38 9.66 0.26 1.11
C GLN A 38 9.45 -1.17 0.60
N LYS A 39 8.72 -2.00 1.35
CA LYS A 39 8.43 -3.39 0.96
C LYS A 39 7.56 -3.47 -0.29
N ILE A 40 6.53 -2.63 -0.39
CA ILE A 40 5.69 -2.55 -1.59
C ILE A 40 6.51 -2.05 -2.78
N SER A 41 7.30 -1.00 -2.59
CA SER A 41 8.17 -0.45 -3.64
C SER A 41 9.18 -1.47 -4.15
N LEU A 42 9.80 -2.23 -3.24
CA LEU A 42 10.75 -3.29 -3.61
C LEU A 42 10.06 -4.43 -4.37
N ALA A 43 8.87 -4.84 -3.94
CA ALA A 43 8.11 -5.87 -4.63
C ALA A 43 7.69 -5.44 -6.04
N LEU A 44 7.29 -4.18 -6.22
CA LEU A 44 6.97 -3.60 -7.53
C LEU A 44 8.21 -3.50 -8.43
N SER A 45 9.34 -3.05 -7.88
CA SER A 45 10.61 -2.98 -8.62
C SER A 45 11.09 -4.36 -9.10
N ASN A 46 10.93 -5.41 -8.28
CA ASN A 46 11.24 -6.79 -8.68
C ASN A 46 10.33 -7.30 -9.82
N LEU A 47 9.24 -6.61 -10.11
CA LEU A 47 8.32 -6.87 -11.22
C LEU A 47 8.49 -5.85 -12.36
N ASN A 48 9.62 -5.13 -12.43
CA ASN A 48 9.94 -4.08 -13.40
C ASN A 48 9.02 -2.84 -13.36
N TYR A 49 8.23 -2.64 -12.31
CA TYR A 49 7.56 -1.36 -12.09
C TYR A 49 8.53 -0.40 -11.37
N SER A 50 9.33 0.32 -12.13
CA SER A 50 10.38 1.25 -11.66
C SER A 50 9.95 2.71 -11.64
N GLY A 51 8.82 3.04 -12.25
CA GLY A 51 8.26 4.40 -12.25
C GLY A 51 7.84 4.91 -10.86
N PRO A 52 7.41 6.18 -10.75
CA PRO A 52 6.98 6.77 -9.48
C PRO A 52 5.80 6.02 -8.85
N ILE A 53 5.88 5.74 -7.55
CA ILE A 53 4.86 4.99 -6.81
C ILE A 53 4.07 5.91 -5.88
N SER A 54 2.75 5.83 -5.97
CA SER A 54 1.82 6.42 -4.99
C SER A 54 1.04 5.32 -4.29
N ILE A 55 0.85 5.42 -2.98
CA ILE A 55 0.14 4.41 -2.19
C ILE A 55 -0.98 5.07 -1.40
N SER A 56 -2.17 4.50 -1.47
CA SER A 56 -3.35 4.94 -0.73
C SER A 56 -3.98 3.76 -0.01
N ALA A 57 -4.15 3.89 1.30
CA ALA A 57 -4.83 2.91 2.14
C ALA A 57 -6.28 3.34 2.36
N TYR A 58 -7.20 2.38 2.28
CA TYR A 58 -8.64 2.57 2.41
C TYR A 58 -9.21 1.65 3.47
N GLY A 59 -10.04 2.20 4.36
CA GLY A 59 -10.76 1.43 5.37
C GLY A 59 -11.23 2.29 6.52
N ASN A 60 -11.87 1.67 7.51
CA ASN A 60 -12.24 2.38 8.73
C ASN A 60 -11.01 2.67 9.60
N MET A 61 -10.50 3.91 9.52
CA MET A 61 -9.31 4.34 10.28
C MET A 61 -9.53 4.35 11.80
N ASP A 62 -10.76 4.24 12.30
CA ASP A 62 -11.04 4.12 13.73
C ASP A 62 -10.71 2.72 14.27
N HIS A 63 -10.71 1.71 13.41
CA HIS A 63 -10.33 0.34 13.75
C HIS A 63 -8.82 0.09 13.72
N ILE A 64 -8.03 1.10 13.33
CA ILE A 64 -6.58 1.00 13.16
C ILE A 64 -5.88 1.76 14.28
N ALA A 65 -4.90 1.12 14.91
CA ALA A 65 -4.12 1.69 16.00
C ALA A 65 -3.49 3.05 15.60
N PRO A 66 -3.55 4.09 16.45
CA PRO A 66 -2.97 5.39 16.15
C PRO A 66 -1.50 5.34 15.75
N SER A 67 -0.70 4.52 16.42
CA SER A 67 0.72 4.32 16.11
C SER A 67 0.96 3.77 14.71
N VAL A 68 0.07 2.90 14.21
CA VAL A 68 0.13 2.38 12.84
C VAL A 68 -0.25 3.47 11.85
N LYS A 69 -1.27 4.29 12.14
CA LYS A 69 -1.67 5.40 11.27
C LYS A 69 -0.57 6.45 11.13
N GLU A 70 0.05 6.83 12.25
CA GLU A 70 1.18 7.77 12.27
C GLU A 70 2.37 7.22 11.51
N ALA A 71 2.72 5.95 11.75
CA ALA A 71 3.80 5.27 11.05
C ALA A 71 3.58 5.26 9.53
N LEU A 72 2.40 4.86 9.06
CA LEU A 72 2.07 4.84 7.63
C LEU A 72 2.09 6.26 7.04
N SER A 73 1.48 7.24 7.70
CA SER A 73 1.43 8.62 7.23
C SER A 73 2.84 9.24 7.13
N SER A 74 3.74 8.90 8.06
CA SER A 74 5.14 9.37 8.04
C SER A 74 5.93 8.90 6.82
N THR A 75 5.48 7.83 6.16
CA THR A 75 6.10 7.29 4.94
C THR A 75 5.53 7.90 3.65
N GLY A 76 4.54 8.80 3.76
CA GLY A 76 3.83 9.36 2.61
C GLY A 76 2.67 8.50 2.09
N ILE A 77 2.32 7.41 2.76
CA ILE A 77 1.11 6.65 2.45
C ILE A 77 -0.11 7.48 2.85
N VAL A 78 -1.02 7.70 1.90
CA VAL A 78 -2.25 8.46 2.15
C VAL A 78 -3.29 7.54 2.79
N LEU A 79 -3.79 7.93 3.96
CA LEU A 79 -4.85 7.20 4.68
C LEU A 79 -6.21 7.80 4.36
N ASN A 80 -7.07 7.06 3.66
CA ASN A 80 -8.44 7.45 3.33
C ASN A 80 -9.43 6.72 4.23
N HIS A 81 -10.08 7.47 5.12
CA HIS A 81 -11.14 6.93 5.96
C HIS A 81 -12.39 6.67 5.10
N VAL A 82 -12.76 5.40 5.01
CA VAL A 82 -13.95 4.95 4.28
C VAL A 82 -14.83 4.20 5.26
N VAL A 83 -16.07 4.67 5.44
CA VAL A 83 -17.10 3.96 6.20
C VAL A 83 -18.04 3.34 5.17
N LEU A 84 -18.09 2.01 5.11
CA LEU A 84 -19.12 1.33 4.35
C LEU A 84 -20.42 1.44 5.16
N ASN A 85 -21.24 2.42 4.82
CA ASN A 85 -22.59 2.53 5.35
C ASN A 85 -23.41 1.38 4.75
N SER A 86 -23.45 0.23 5.42
CA SER A 86 -24.46 -0.79 5.10
C SER A 86 -25.83 -0.21 5.40
N SER A 87 -26.52 0.18 4.33
CA SER A 87 -27.88 0.76 4.34
C SER A 87 -28.92 -0.32 4.60
#